data_AF-A0AA38HI98-F1
#
_entry.id   AF-A0AA38HI98-F1
#
_cell.length_a   1.000
_cell.length_b   1.000
_cell.length_c   1.000
_cell.angle_alpha   90.00
_cell.angle_beta   90.00
_cell.angle_gamma   90.00
#
_symmetry.space_group_name_H-M   'P 1'
#
loop_
_entity.id
_entity.type
_entity.pdbx_description
1 polymer ?
#
loop_
_entity_poly.entity_id
_entity_poly.type
_entity_poly.pdbx_seq_one_letter_code
_entity_poly.pdbx_strand_id
1 'polypeptide(L)'
;MIKKDDIMKIYQPDEEKMIAFGFEKLGHVYRYRKSIYDNKFYYEFVIGENQFSVEVFDAGFDEPYDLFSIGTAAGDFIMMLRNESEIIIKQIIEECFFKVDAKEKILEYIEQNFDAIKDHPFAQYPNYTVFKIPGHEK
;
A
#
# COMPACT_ATOMS: atom_id res chain seq x y z
N MET A 1 -12.61 5.30 1.14
CA MET A 1 -11.38 5.79 0.49
C MET A 1 -10.21 5.34 1.34
N ILE A 2 -9.31 4.49 0.81
CA ILE A 2 -8.11 4.08 1.55
C ILE A 2 -7.17 5.29 1.56
N LYS A 3 -6.69 5.71 2.73
CA LYS A 3 -5.67 6.75 2.80
C LYS A 3 -4.36 6.17 2.27
N LYS A 4 -3.64 6.92 1.42
CA LYS A 4 -2.38 6.47 0.81
C LYS A 4 -1.39 5.94 1.86
N ASP A 5 -1.32 6.62 3.00
CA ASP A 5 -0.48 6.28 4.16
C ASP A 5 -0.83 4.94 4.84
N ASP A 6 -2.00 4.37 4.55
CA ASP A 6 -2.46 3.10 5.12
C ASP A 6 -2.30 1.92 4.15
N ILE A 7 -1.98 2.17 2.87
CA ILE A 7 -1.83 1.11 1.86
C ILE A 7 -0.81 0.07 2.33
N MET A 8 0.39 0.49 2.70
CA MET A 8 1.49 -0.40 3.11
C MET A 8 1.27 -1.07 4.48
N LYS A 9 0.27 -0.63 5.25
CA LYS A 9 -0.12 -1.28 6.53
C LYS A 9 -1.10 -2.42 6.30
N ILE A 10 -1.92 -2.32 5.27
CA ILE A 10 -3.03 -3.24 4.98
C ILE A 10 -2.65 -4.22 3.88
N TYR A 11 -1.79 -3.79 2.96
CA TYR A 11 -1.43 -4.53 1.77
C TYR A 11 0.08 -4.69 1.70
N GLN A 12 0.51 -5.82 1.14
CA GLN A 12 1.91 -6.10 0.88
C GLN A 12 2.09 -6.27 -0.63
N PRO A 13 3.10 -5.61 -1.22
CA PRO A 13 3.34 -5.70 -2.65
C PRO A 13 3.91 -7.07 -3.02
N ASP A 14 3.51 -7.55 -4.20
CA ASP A 14 4.05 -8.73 -4.86
C ASP A 14 5.01 -8.27 -5.97
N GLU A 15 6.30 -8.61 -5.84
CA GLU A 15 7.34 -8.16 -6.77
C GLU A 15 7.07 -8.61 -8.21
N GLU A 16 6.69 -9.87 -8.43
CA GLU A 16 6.46 -10.39 -9.78
C GLU A 16 5.31 -9.67 -10.46
N LYS A 17 4.23 -9.40 -9.71
CA LYS A 17 3.07 -8.68 -10.24
C LYS A 17 3.35 -7.21 -10.48
N MET A 18 4.13 -6.54 -9.63
CA MET A 18 4.58 -5.17 -9.87
C MET A 18 5.36 -5.07 -11.18
N ILE A 19 6.32 -5.96 -11.41
CA ILE A 19 7.10 -5.99 -12.66
C ILE A 19 6.17 -6.27 -13.86
N ALA A 20 5.24 -7.21 -13.74
CA ALA A 20 4.28 -7.53 -14.81
C ALA A 20 3.34 -6.36 -15.14
N PHE A 21 2.96 -5.55 -14.14
CA PHE A 21 2.14 -4.34 -14.31
C PHE A 21 2.91 -3.23 -15.04
N GLY A 22 4.25 -3.22 -14.96
CA GLY A 22 5.12 -2.25 -15.62
C GLY A 22 5.93 -1.39 -14.65
N PHE A 23 6.05 -1.76 -13.38
CA PHE A 23 7.00 -1.12 -12.48
C PHE A 23 8.44 -1.48 -12.85
N GLU A 24 9.33 -0.50 -12.78
CA GLU A 24 10.77 -0.66 -12.86
C GLU A 24 11.36 -0.78 -11.45
N LYS A 25 12.23 -1.77 -11.22
CA LYS A 25 12.96 -1.90 -9.96
C LYS A 25 14.23 -1.05 -9.99
N LEU A 26 14.34 -0.12 -9.03
CA LEU A 26 15.45 0.81 -8.86
C LEU A 26 16.04 0.64 -7.46
N GLY A 27 16.94 -0.34 -7.29
CA GLY A 27 17.46 -0.69 -5.97
C GLY A 27 16.37 -1.25 -5.06
N HIS A 28 16.04 -0.50 -4.00
CA HIS A 28 15.01 -0.88 -3.00
C HIS A 28 13.63 -0.26 -3.25
N VAL A 29 13.45 0.44 -4.38
CA VAL A 29 12.17 1.05 -4.74
C VAL A 29 11.67 0.55 -6.09
N TYR A 30 10.36 0.56 -6.27
CA TYR A 30 9.68 0.28 -7.53
C TYR A 30 9.04 1.56 -8.04
N ARG A 31 9.20 1.85 -9.33
CA ARG A 31 8.69 3.05 -9.96
C ARG A 31 7.86 2.72 -11.19
N TYR A 32 6.67 3.30 -11.30
CA TYR A 32 5.83 3.22 -12.49
C TYR A 32 5.49 4.65 -12.96
N ARG A 33 5.74 4.93 -14.23
CA ARG A 33 5.41 6.22 -14.85
C ARG A 33 4.30 6.05 -15.89
N LYS A 34 3.34 6.98 -15.88
CA LYS A 34 2.24 7.01 -16.86
C LYS A 34 2.04 8.41 -17.41
N SER A 35 2.34 8.59 -18.69
CA SER A 35 2.09 9.85 -19.40
C SER A 35 0.61 10.15 -19.53
N ILE A 36 0.27 11.43 -19.44
CA ILE A 36 -1.09 11.97 -19.50
C ILE A 36 -1.10 13.30 -20.26
N TYR A 37 -2.30 13.75 -20.67
CA TYR A 37 -2.52 15.02 -21.38
C TYR A 37 -1.53 15.26 -22.52
N ASP A 38 -1.56 14.38 -23.52
CA ASP A 38 -0.68 14.46 -24.70
C ASP A 38 0.81 14.52 -24.36
N ASN A 39 1.23 13.74 -23.36
CA ASN A 39 2.61 13.68 -22.84
C ASN A 39 3.11 15.02 -22.27
N LYS A 40 2.23 15.93 -21.86
CA LYS A 40 2.62 17.17 -21.17
C LYS A 40 2.84 16.96 -19.68
N PHE A 41 2.19 15.95 -19.10
CA PHE A 41 2.40 15.56 -17.71
C PHE A 41 2.57 14.05 -17.63
N TYR A 42 3.07 13.57 -16.50
CA TYR A 42 3.04 12.15 -16.16
C TYR A 42 2.81 11.96 -14.66
N TYR A 43 2.14 10.86 -14.31
CA TYR A 43 2.17 10.35 -12.94
C TYR A 43 3.44 9.56 -12.71
N GLU A 44 4.01 9.70 -11.52
CA GLU A 44 5.02 8.79 -11.00
C GLU A 44 4.47 8.13 -9.73
N PHE A 45 4.32 6.81 -9.77
CA PHE A 45 3.98 5.99 -8.61
C PHE A 45 5.24 5.34 -8.08
N VAL A 46 5.53 5.52 -6.79
CA VAL A 46 6.71 4.96 -6.14
C VAL A 46 6.28 4.09 -4.96
N ILE A 47 6.78 2.86 -4.95
CA ILE A 47 6.60 1.89 -3.86
C ILE A 47 7.98 1.64 -3.25
N GLY A 48 8.16 2.07 -2.00
CA GLY A 48 9.32 1.75 -1.18
C GLY A 48 8.99 0.69 -0.13
N GLU A 49 9.90 0.47 0.82
CA GLU A 49 9.75 -0.56 1.85
C GLU A 49 8.45 -0.42 2.67
N ASN A 50 8.08 0.81 3.05
CA ASN A 50 6.89 1.10 3.86
C ASN A 50 6.08 2.29 3.36
N GLN A 51 6.29 2.71 2.11
CA GLN A 51 5.60 3.87 1.54
C GLN A 51 5.07 3.60 0.14
N PHE A 52 3.88 4.16 -0.13
CA PHE A 52 3.29 4.28 -1.46
C PHE A 52 3.06 5.77 -1.71
N SER A 53 3.69 6.33 -2.74
CA SER A 53 3.48 7.72 -3.15
C SER A 53 3.04 7.81 -4.61
N VAL A 54 2.37 8.93 -4.91
CA VAL A 54 2.10 9.35 -6.28
C VAL A 54 2.37 10.85 -6.37
N GLU A 55 3.08 11.24 -7.41
CA GLU A 55 3.33 12.62 -7.77
C GLU A 55 2.98 12.84 -9.25
N VAL A 56 2.76 14.10 -9.62
CA VAL A 56 2.57 14.51 -11.03
C VAL A 56 3.74 15.38 -11.40
N PHE A 57 4.28 15.18 -12.59
CA PHE A 57 5.40 15.96 -13.13
C PHE A 57 4.98 16.63 -14.43
N ASP A 58 5.49 17.85 -14.65
CA ASP A 58 5.50 18.49 -15.97
C ASP A 58 6.58 17.80 -16.82
N ALA A 59 6.19 17.23 -17.95
CA ALA A 59 7.07 16.46 -18.81
C ALA A 59 8.02 17.33 -19.64
N GLY A 60 7.71 18.62 -19.83
CA GLY A 60 8.57 19.56 -20.56
C GLY A 60 9.82 19.95 -19.76
N PHE A 61 9.69 20.02 -18.44
CA PHE A 61 10.77 20.39 -17.52
C PHE A 61 11.29 19.23 -16.66
N ASP A 62 10.57 18.11 -16.61
CA ASP A 62 10.83 16.98 -15.70
C ASP A 62 10.78 17.40 -14.21
N GLU A 63 9.85 18.31 -13.89
CA GLU A 63 9.72 18.91 -12.55
C GLU A 63 8.37 18.57 -11.90
N PRO A 64 8.32 18.43 -10.56
CA PRO A 64 7.08 18.22 -9.84
C PRO A 64 6.05 19.32 -10.11
N TYR A 65 4.83 18.92 -10.43
CA TYR A 65 3.68 19.80 -10.50
C TYR A 65 3.10 20.01 -9.10
N ASP A 66 3.71 20.90 -8.32
CA ASP A 66 3.45 21.12 -6.89
C ASP A 66 1.97 21.30 -6.52
N LEU A 67 1.17 21.89 -7.41
CA LEU A 67 -0.26 22.08 -7.21
C LEU A 67 -1.02 20.77 -6.98
N PHE A 68 -0.52 19.65 -7.50
CA PHE A 68 -1.10 18.33 -7.22
C PHE A 68 -1.00 17.97 -5.74
N SER A 69 0.17 18.23 -5.14
CA SER A 69 0.53 17.87 -3.76
C SER A 69 -0.05 18.82 -2.70
N ILE A 70 -0.41 20.06 -3.08
CA ILE A 70 -1.04 21.01 -2.17
C ILE A 70 -2.51 20.63 -1.93
N GLY A 71 -2.82 20.11 -0.73
CA GLY A 71 -4.17 19.64 -0.38
C GLY A 71 -5.27 20.70 -0.49
N THR A 72 -4.94 21.98 -0.34
CA THR A 72 -5.87 23.11 -0.49
C THR A 72 -6.02 23.60 -1.93
N ALA A 73 -5.17 23.16 -2.86
CA ALA A 73 -5.27 23.53 -4.26
C ALA A 73 -6.54 22.93 -4.85
N ALA A 74 -7.29 23.77 -5.55
CA ALA A 74 -8.60 23.46 -6.10
C ALA A 74 -8.69 23.97 -7.55
N GLY A 75 -9.44 23.25 -8.37
CA GLY A 75 -9.61 23.52 -9.80
C GLY A 75 -9.91 22.23 -10.54
N ASP A 76 -10.69 22.31 -11.62
CA ASP A 76 -11.19 21.14 -12.35
C ASP A 76 -10.06 20.22 -12.82
N PHE A 77 -8.95 20.80 -13.27
CA PHE A 77 -7.77 20.05 -13.69
C PHE A 77 -7.12 19.27 -12.53
N ILE A 78 -6.92 19.90 -11.37
CA ILE A 78 -6.33 19.25 -10.19
C ILE A 78 -7.26 18.14 -9.67
N MET A 79 -8.57 18.37 -9.68
CA MET A 79 -9.55 17.35 -9.31
C MET A 79 -9.55 16.17 -10.28
N MET A 80 -9.47 16.43 -11.58
CA MET A 80 -9.35 15.39 -12.59
C MET A 80 -8.09 14.54 -12.35
N LEU A 81 -6.93 15.18 -12.12
CA LEU A 81 -5.68 14.48 -11.81
C LEU A 81 -5.81 13.57 -10.59
N ARG A 82 -6.42 14.08 -9.50
CA ARG A 82 -6.62 13.30 -8.28
C ARG A 82 -7.52 12.09 -8.52
N ASN A 83 -8.65 12.28 -9.18
CA ASN A 83 -9.59 11.20 -9.48
C ASN A 83 -8.98 10.12 -10.37
N GLU A 84 -8.24 10.52 -11.41
CA GLU A 84 -7.55 9.57 -12.29
C GLU A 84 -6.45 8.81 -11.53
N SER A 85 -5.65 9.51 -10.70
CA SER A 85 -4.64 8.86 -9.86
C SER A 85 -5.27 7.84 -8.91
N GLU A 86 -6.44 8.11 -8.32
CA GLU A 86 -7.13 7.16 -7.45
C GLU A 86 -7.60 5.91 -8.17
N ILE A 87 -8.01 6.02 -9.43
CA ILE A 87 -8.37 4.87 -10.26
C ILE A 87 -7.15 3.99 -10.48
N ILE A 88 -6.02 4.59 -10.84
CA ILE A 88 -4.76 3.86 -11.09
C ILE A 88 -4.24 3.22 -9.79
N ILE A 89 -4.34 3.90 -8.65
CA ILE A 89 -3.96 3.34 -7.34
C ILE A 89 -4.77 2.08 -7.03
N LYS A 90 -6.09 2.10 -7.29
CA LYS A 90 -6.93 0.92 -7.08
C LYS A 90 -6.51 -0.25 -7.97
N GLN A 91 -6.23 0.01 -9.24
CA GLN A 91 -5.72 -1.00 -10.17
C GLN A 91 -4.40 -1.59 -9.68
N ILE A 92 -3.45 -0.73 -9.27
CA ILE A 92 -2.16 -1.17 -8.72
C ILE A 92 -2.39 -2.05 -7.47
N ILE A 93 -3.26 -1.66 -6.54
CA ILE A 93 -3.55 -2.47 -5.34
C ILE A 93 -4.19 -3.82 -5.72
N GLU A 94 -5.16 -3.81 -6.62
CA GLU A 94 -5.89 -5.02 -7.03
C GLU A 94 -4.98 -6.02 -7.75
N GLU A 95 -4.07 -5.53 -8.60
CA GLU A 95 -3.24 -6.37 -9.45
C GLU A 95 -1.89 -6.70 -8.81
N CYS A 96 -1.29 -5.76 -8.07
CA CYS A 96 0.10 -5.88 -7.59
C CYS A 96 0.22 -6.19 -6.09
N PHE A 97 -0.86 -6.12 -5.32
CA PHE A 97 -0.81 -6.32 -3.88
C PHE A 97 -1.68 -7.49 -3.42
N PHE A 98 -1.35 -8.00 -2.25
CA PHE A 98 -2.22 -8.90 -1.49
C PHE A 98 -2.53 -8.27 -0.14
N LYS A 99 -3.73 -8.57 0.38
CA LYS A 99 -4.14 -8.08 1.69
C LYS A 99 -3.36 -8.85 2.75
N VAL A 100 -2.68 -8.11 3.62
CA VAL A 100 -2.05 -8.68 4.81
C VAL A 100 -3.15 -9.18 5.72
N ASP A 101 -3.15 -10.46 6.05
CA ASP A 101 -4.01 -10.96 7.12
C ASP A 101 -3.42 -10.50 8.46
N ALA A 102 -3.94 -9.39 8.97
CA ALA A 102 -3.52 -8.83 10.25
C ALA A 102 -3.66 -9.86 11.39
N LYS A 103 -4.61 -10.80 11.29
CA LYS A 103 -4.71 -11.92 12.24
C LYS A 103 -3.44 -12.76 12.18
N GLU A 104 -3.04 -13.19 10.99
CA GLU A 104 -1.87 -14.04 10.78
C GLU A 104 -0.58 -13.38 11.28
N LYS A 105 -0.36 -12.09 10.98
CA LYS A 105 0.80 -11.34 11.53
C LYS A 105 0.80 -11.27 13.06
N ILE A 106 -0.37 -11.08 13.69
CA ILE A 106 -0.47 -11.09 15.16
C ILE A 106 -0.18 -12.50 15.69
N LEU A 107 -0.68 -13.55 15.05
CA LEU A 107 -0.41 -14.93 15.44
C LEU A 107 1.10 -15.24 15.35
N GLU A 108 1.75 -14.86 14.25
CA GLU A 108 3.20 -15.03 14.04
C GLU A 108 4.01 -14.27 15.09
N TYR A 109 3.67 -13.00 15.35
CA TYR A 109 4.35 -12.20 16.36
C TYR A 109 4.26 -12.84 17.75
N ILE A 110 3.08 -13.34 18.12
CA ILE A 110 2.89 -14.00 19.42
C ILE A 110 3.73 -15.27 19.52
N GLU A 111 3.76 -16.10 18.47
CA GLU A 111 4.56 -17.34 18.44
C GLU A 111 6.07 -17.09 18.45
N GLN A 112 6.54 -16.00 17.84
CA GLN A 112 7.97 -15.69 17.77
C GLN A 112 8.51 -15.04 19.05
N ASN A 113 7.68 -14.29 19.77
CA ASN A 113 8.13 -13.47 20.91
C ASN A 113 7.72 -14.03 22.27
N PHE A 114 6.79 -14.99 22.30
CA PHE A 114 6.29 -15.59 23.52
C PHE A 114 6.21 -17.11 23.34
N ASP A 115 6.58 -17.89 24.36
CA ASP A 115 6.33 -19.34 24.43
C ASP A 115 4.84 -19.63 24.68
N ALA A 116 3.97 -18.96 23.92
CA ALA A 116 2.54 -18.95 24.12
C ALA A 116 1.89 -20.20 23.50
N ILE A 117 1.01 -20.83 24.27
CA ILE A 117 0.25 -22.01 23.84
C ILE A 117 -1.06 -21.52 23.21
N LYS A 118 -1.26 -21.82 21.92
CA LYS A 118 -2.52 -21.59 21.19
C LYS A 118 -3.60 -22.57 21.65
N ASP A 119 -4.79 -22.05 21.91
CA ASP A 119 -5.96 -22.82 22.31
C ASP A 119 -7.23 -22.24 21.63
N HIS A 120 -8.23 -23.09 21.39
CA HIS A 120 -9.53 -22.71 20.81
C HIS A 120 -10.66 -23.14 21.76
N PRO A 121 -10.78 -22.51 22.94
CA PRO A 121 -11.65 -23.01 24.01
C PRO A 121 -13.15 -22.80 23.74
N PHE A 122 -13.52 -21.96 22.77
CA PHE A 122 -14.91 -21.60 22.48
C PHE A 122 -15.43 -22.39 21.29
N ALA A 123 -16.05 -23.56 21.53
CA ALA A 123 -16.62 -24.40 20.48
C ALA A 123 -17.64 -23.68 19.58
N GLN A 124 -18.41 -22.75 20.15
CA GLN A 124 -19.37 -21.92 19.41
C GLN A 124 -18.73 -20.82 18.55
N TYR A 125 -17.45 -20.52 18.77
CA TYR A 125 -16.69 -19.50 18.05
C TYR A 125 -15.32 -20.04 17.60
N PRO A 126 -15.29 -20.97 16.63
CA PRO A 126 -14.07 -21.70 16.25
C PRO A 126 -12.94 -20.79 15.73
N ASN A 127 -13.28 -19.58 15.24
CA ASN A 127 -12.30 -18.62 14.74
C ASN A 127 -11.60 -17.80 15.82
N TYR A 128 -12.02 -17.91 17.09
CA TYR A 128 -11.40 -17.24 18.23
C TYR A 128 -10.21 -18.06 18.71
N THR A 129 -9.06 -17.42 18.82
CA THR A 129 -7.80 -18.04 19.29
C THR A 129 -7.43 -17.40 20.62
N VAL A 130 -7.11 -18.22 21.61
CA VAL A 130 -6.60 -17.78 22.91
C VAL A 130 -5.14 -18.21 23.03
N PHE A 131 -4.33 -17.35 23.63
CA PHE A 131 -2.93 -17.63 23.91
C PHE A 131 -2.70 -17.67 25.41
N LYS A 132 -2.04 -18.73 25.90
CA LYS A 132 -1.65 -18.89 27.30
C LYS A 132 -0.13 -18.81 27.40
N ILE A 133 0.38 -17.90 28.21
CA ILE A 133 1.82 -17.78 28.47
C ILE A 133 2.13 -18.55 29.77
N PRO A 134 2.92 -19.64 29.72
CA PRO A 134 3.28 -20.39 30.91
C PRO A 134 3.98 -19.52 31.96
N GLY A 135 3.63 -19.69 33.24
CA GLY A 135 4.27 -18.96 34.35
C GLY A 135 3.73 -17.55 34.63
N HIS A 136 2.76 -17.08 33.86
CA HIS A 136 2.01 -15.84 34.11
C HIS A 136 0.56 -16.12 34.56
N GLU A 137 0.39 -17.13 35.41
CA GLU A 137 -0.88 -17.37 36.11
C GLU A 137 -0.98 -16.36 37.28
N LYS A 138 -2.10 -15.63 37.35
CA LYS A 138 -2.40 -14.75 38.49
C LYS A 138 -2.81 -15.54 39.72
#